data_AF-A0A950S4D8-F1
#
_entry.id   AF-A0A950S4D8-F1
#
_cell.length_a   1.000
_cell.length_b   1.000
_cell.length_c   1.000
_cell.angle_alpha   90.00
_cell.angle_beta   90.00
_cell.angle_gamma   90.00
#
_symmetry.space_group_name_H-M   'P 1'
#
loop_
_entity.id
_entity.type
_entity.pdbx_description
1 polymer ?
#
loop_
_entity_poly.entity_id
_entity_poly.type
_entity_poly.pdbx_seq_one_letter_code
_entity_poly.pdbx_strand_id
1 'polypeptide(L)'
;ACNTILINHAERFGLSQLYQLRGRVGRSDRLAFCYLLVPSDRVLTSDARKRLAAIQEFSDLGAGFRIAAKDLEIRGSGNILGGEQSGQIAAVGFEMYTRLLEETIREMKGERIEEEVETSMNLGVDIYIPKNYISEENLRMTFYKKIASASTDDRLEEIRNELRDRFGALPQNVENLIRFVQVKRFAQHMGVVSIVREGARAVVKLTATAKVDPNKLLVLIQQDPHVKFSPNGVLTFPLKVQGPEVIDAIEMTLRGLAA
;
A
#
# COMPACT_ATOMS: atom_id res chain seq x y z
N ALA A 1 25.96 37.83 8.06
CA ALA A 1 25.37 36.58 7.54
C ALA A 1 24.89 36.83 6.11
N CYS A 2 25.16 35.92 5.18
CA CYS A 2 24.65 36.03 3.80
C CYS A 2 23.22 35.49 3.73
N ASN A 3 22.27 36.33 3.34
CA ASN A 3 20.84 36.01 3.28
C ASN A 3 20.30 35.93 1.85
N THR A 4 21.07 36.31 0.83
CA THR A 4 20.60 36.29 -0.56
C THR A 4 21.65 35.63 -1.45
N ILE A 5 21.23 34.67 -2.26
CA ILE A 5 22.04 34.06 -3.32
C ILE A 5 21.37 34.24 -4.68
N LEU A 6 22.16 34.59 -5.68
CA LEU A 6 21.75 34.65 -7.08
C LEU A 6 22.53 33.59 -7.86
N ILE A 7 21.83 32.65 -8.47
CA ILE A 7 22.43 31.57 -9.26
C ILE A 7 22.14 31.87 -10.73
N ASN A 8 23.16 32.33 -11.45
CA ASN A 8 23.07 32.55 -12.88
C ASN A 8 23.17 31.22 -13.65
N HIS A 9 22.45 31.10 -14.76
CA HIS A 9 22.34 29.87 -15.54
C HIS A 9 21.90 28.64 -14.72
N ALA A 10 20.86 28.81 -13.90
CA ALA A 10 20.37 27.77 -13.00
C ALA A 10 19.97 26.47 -13.74
N GLU A 11 19.61 26.56 -15.03
CA GLU A 11 19.27 25.42 -15.88
C GLU A 11 20.44 24.45 -16.12
N ARG A 12 21.67 24.88 -15.85
CA ARG A 12 22.86 24.04 -16.05
C ARG A 12 23.22 23.21 -14.82
N PHE A 13 22.67 23.52 -13.66
CA PHE A 13 23.02 22.87 -12.40
C PHE A 13 22.11 21.68 -12.09
N GLY A 14 22.69 20.57 -11.64
CA GLY A 14 21.93 19.43 -11.11
C GLY A 14 21.07 19.83 -9.90
N LEU A 15 19.98 19.09 -9.64
CA LEU A 15 19.05 19.43 -8.57
C LEU A 15 19.75 19.45 -7.20
N SER A 16 20.59 18.46 -6.94
CA SER A 16 21.43 18.37 -5.74
C SER A 16 22.41 19.54 -5.58
N GLN A 17 22.99 20.04 -6.68
CA GLN A 17 23.88 21.20 -6.65
C GLN A 17 23.11 22.48 -6.30
N LEU A 18 21.94 22.69 -6.91
CA LEU A 18 21.07 23.82 -6.59
C LEU A 18 20.63 23.80 -5.13
N TYR A 19 20.32 22.61 -4.59
CA TYR A 19 19.95 22.46 -3.19
C TYR A 19 21.10 22.77 -2.23
N GLN A 20 22.31 22.27 -2.51
CA GLN A 20 23.49 22.57 -1.72
C GLN A 20 23.82 24.06 -1.73
N LEU A 21 23.70 24.73 -2.88
CA LEU A 21 23.92 26.18 -3.00
C LEU A 21 22.86 26.97 -2.22
N ARG A 22 21.58 26.56 -2.30
CA ARG A 22 20.49 27.15 -1.50
C ARG A 22 20.75 27.04 0.00
N GLY A 23 21.17 25.87 0.48
CA GLY A 23 21.44 25.60 1.91
C GLY A 23 22.62 26.37 2.52
N ARG A 24 23.37 27.14 1.71
CA ARG A 24 24.44 28.03 2.17
C ARG A 24 23.95 29.41 2.61
N VAL A 25 22.70 29.77 2.31
CA VAL A 25 22.05 31.02 2.78
C VAL A 25 20.87 30.71 3.71
N GLY A 26 20.47 31.67 4.56
CA GLY A 26 19.31 31.48 5.46
C GLY A 26 19.60 30.75 6.77
N ARG A 27 20.80 30.91 7.32
CA ARG A 27 21.20 30.38 8.64
C ARG A 27 20.89 31.32 9.82
N SER A 28 20.11 32.36 9.57
CA SER A 28 19.69 33.37 10.54
C SER A 28 18.18 33.33 10.72
N ASP A 29 17.70 34.00 11.77
CA ASP A 29 16.28 34.29 12.03
C ASP A 29 15.60 35.16 10.96
N ARG A 30 16.40 35.82 10.10
CA ARG A 30 15.92 36.61 8.97
C ARG A 30 15.65 35.77 7.73
N LEU A 31 14.56 36.10 7.03
CA LEU A 31 14.21 35.53 5.73
C LEU A 31 15.38 35.63 4.74
N ALA A 32 15.60 34.54 4.00
CA ALA A 32 16.61 34.43 2.98
C ALA A 32 16.00 34.17 1.61
N PHE A 33 16.66 34.69 0.58
CA PHE A 33 16.18 34.62 -0.79
C PHE A 33 17.18 33.89 -1.69
N CYS A 34 16.67 33.01 -2.55
CA CYS A 34 17.45 32.31 -3.57
C CYS A 34 16.82 32.60 -4.94
N TYR A 35 17.52 33.35 -5.78
CA TYR A 35 17.08 33.68 -7.13
C TYR A 35 17.76 32.76 -8.15
N LEU A 36 16.96 32.00 -8.89
CA LEU A 36 17.40 31.12 -9.96
C LEU A 36 17.19 31.83 -11.30
N LEU A 37 18.27 32.30 -11.93
CA LEU A 37 18.21 33.05 -13.17
C LEU A 37 18.42 32.10 -14.35
N VAL A 38 17.53 32.21 -15.35
CA VAL A 38 17.60 31.44 -16.61
C VAL A 38 17.60 32.42 -17.79
N PRO A 39 18.32 32.11 -18.89
CA PRO A 39 18.33 32.97 -20.08
C PRO A 39 16.93 33.06 -20.72
N SER A 40 16.51 34.27 -21.11
CA SER A 40 15.20 34.53 -21.72
C SER A 40 15.10 34.08 -23.19
N ASP A 41 16.23 33.87 -23.85
CA ASP A 41 16.38 33.50 -25.26
C ASP A 41 16.41 31.98 -25.50
N ARG A 42 16.39 31.17 -24.43
CA ARG A 42 16.54 29.71 -24.51
C ARG A 42 15.28 28.97 -24.07
N VAL A 43 14.81 28.04 -24.90
CA VAL A 43 13.75 27.11 -24.53
C VAL A 43 14.31 26.11 -23.52
N LEU A 44 13.78 26.13 -22.29
CA LEU A 44 14.13 25.15 -21.26
C LEU A 44 13.67 23.75 -21.69
N THR A 45 14.55 22.77 -21.53
CA THR A 45 14.17 21.35 -21.68
C THR A 45 13.11 20.97 -20.64
N SER A 46 12.30 19.96 -20.95
CA SER A 46 11.29 19.43 -20.02
C SER A 46 11.89 19.11 -18.65
N ASP A 47 13.09 18.55 -18.65
CA ASP A 47 13.77 18.09 -17.44
C ASP A 47 14.33 19.26 -16.64
N ALA A 48 14.88 20.28 -17.32
CA ALA A 48 15.32 21.50 -16.67
C ALA A 48 14.15 22.25 -16.01
N ARG A 49 12.99 22.31 -16.67
CA ARG A 49 11.78 22.92 -16.10
C ARG A 49 11.27 22.14 -14.89
N LYS A 50 11.16 20.81 -14.97
CA LYS A 50 10.74 19.95 -13.85
C LYS A 50 11.68 20.08 -12.65
N ARG A 51 13.00 20.13 -12.89
CA ARG A 51 14.01 20.33 -11.85
C ARG A 51 13.92 21.70 -11.17
N LEU A 52 13.76 22.77 -11.94
CA LEU A 52 13.60 24.12 -11.40
C LEU A 52 12.28 24.27 -10.61
N ALA A 53 11.20 23.62 -11.05
CA ALA A 53 9.95 23.57 -10.27
C ALA A 53 10.12 22.78 -8.97
N ALA A 54 10.79 21.62 -9.01
CA ALA A 54 11.04 20.81 -7.82
C ALA A 54 11.83 21.56 -6.73
N ILE A 55 12.86 22.32 -7.10
CA ILE A 55 13.64 23.09 -6.11
C ILE A 55 12.85 24.25 -5.48
N GLN A 56 11.85 24.79 -6.19
CA GLN A 56 10.93 25.80 -5.67
C GLN A 56 9.90 25.19 -4.71
N GLU A 57 9.37 24.01 -5.03
CA GLU A 57 8.36 23.32 -4.21
C GLU A 57 8.94 22.76 -2.90
N PHE A 58 10.20 22.36 -2.89
CA PHE A 58 10.87 21.79 -1.71
C PHE A 58 11.60 22.84 -0.86
N SER A 59 10.93 23.96 -0.54
CA SER A 59 11.49 25.08 0.24
C SER A 59 11.68 24.81 1.74
N ASP A 60 11.06 23.76 2.28
CA ASP A 60 11.04 23.52 3.73
C ASP A 60 12.30 22.85 4.30
N LEU A 61 12.58 23.15 5.57
CA LEU A 61 13.67 22.58 6.36
C LEU A 61 13.46 21.05 6.47
N GLY A 62 14.44 20.26 6.02
CA GLY A 62 14.37 18.78 6.00
C GLY A 62 14.16 18.15 4.62
N ALA A 63 14.00 18.94 3.56
CA ALA A 63 13.71 18.46 2.21
C ALA A 63 14.87 17.75 1.47
N GLY A 64 16.03 17.59 2.08
CA GLY A 64 17.24 17.04 1.41
C GLY A 64 17.04 15.63 0.88
N PHE A 65 16.29 14.79 1.60
CA PHE A 65 15.98 13.43 1.17
C PHE A 65 15.00 13.37 -0.01
N ARG A 66 13.95 14.21 0.01
CA ARG A 66 12.97 14.30 -1.10
C ARG A 66 13.61 14.81 -2.39
N ILE A 67 14.58 15.71 -2.26
CA ILE A 67 15.32 16.30 -3.38
C ILE A 67 16.31 15.30 -3.98
N ALA A 68 16.99 14.49 -3.16
CA ALA A 68 17.86 13.42 -3.66
C ALA A 68 17.07 12.35 -4.44
N ALA A 69 15.89 11.97 -3.94
CA ALA A 69 14.99 11.03 -4.62
C ALA A 69 14.52 11.57 -5.99
N LYS A 70 14.15 12.86 -6.05
CA LYS A 70 13.71 13.50 -7.30
C LYS A 70 14.86 13.70 -8.30
N ASP A 71 16.08 13.95 -7.83
CA ASP A 71 17.29 14.03 -8.68
C ASP A 71 17.61 12.67 -9.33
N LEU A 72 17.40 11.57 -8.59
CA LEU A 72 17.59 10.21 -9.10
C LEU A 72 16.55 9.84 -10.18
N GLU A 73 15.29 10.23 -9.96
CA GLU A 73 14.17 10.06 -10.89
C GLU A 73 14.36 10.87 -12.17
N ILE A 74 14.76 12.15 -12.05
CA ILE A 74 14.93 13.06 -13.19
C ILE A 74 16.17 12.69 -14.03
N ARG A 75 17.26 12.23 -13.41
CA ARG A 75 18.48 11.87 -14.15
C ARG A 75 18.35 10.57 -14.94
N GLY A 76 17.28 9.79 -14.73
CA GLY A 76 17.02 8.56 -15.46
C GLY A 76 18.26 7.67 -15.52
N SER A 77 18.63 7.03 -14.40
CA SER A 77 19.76 6.09 -14.39
C SER A 77 19.53 4.99 -15.42
N GLY A 78 20.16 5.15 -16.58
CA GLY A 78 20.10 4.24 -17.70
C GLY A 78 21.04 3.05 -17.52
N ASN A 79 20.58 1.93 -18.08
CA ASN A 79 21.36 0.76 -18.52
C ASN A 79 22.17 -0.02 -17.49
N ILE A 80 21.53 -1.03 -16.90
CA ILE A 80 22.17 -2.36 -16.79
C ILE A 80 21.31 -3.46 -17.45
N LEU A 81 19.98 -3.32 -17.56
CA LEU A 81 19.12 -4.22 -18.33
C LEU A 81 18.06 -3.38 -19.05
N GLY A 82 18.07 -3.42 -20.39
CA GLY A 82 17.24 -2.56 -21.23
C GLY A 82 15.74 -2.85 -21.16
N GLY A 83 14.95 -1.86 -21.57
CA GLY A 83 13.53 -1.98 -21.95
C GLY A 83 12.49 -1.63 -20.88
N GLU A 84 12.09 -0.35 -20.83
CA GLU A 84 10.77 0.16 -20.41
C GLU A 84 10.20 -0.04 -18.97
N GLN A 85 10.88 -0.70 -18.03
CA GLN A 85 10.30 -0.98 -16.68
C GLN A 85 11.09 -0.48 -15.44
N SER A 86 12.17 0.27 -15.58
CA SER A 86 13.07 0.61 -14.46
C SER A 86 12.54 1.64 -13.45
N GLY A 87 11.63 2.53 -13.85
CA GLY A 87 11.06 3.56 -12.95
C GLY A 87 10.22 2.98 -11.81
N GLN A 88 9.56 1.84 -12.05
CA GLN A 88 8.70 1.18 -11.07
C GLN A 88 9.51 0.34 -10.06
N ILE A 89 10.65 -0.22 -10.50
CA ILE A 89 11.51 -1.08 -9.66
C ILE A 89 12.30 -0.23 -8.63
N ALA A 90 12.78 0.95 -9.02
CA ALA A 90 13.49 1.85 -8.10
C ALA A 90 12.56 2.45 -7.02
N ALA A 91 11.32 2.77 -7.39
CA ALA A 91 10.29 3.20 -6.45
C ALA A 91 9.97 2.10 -5.42
N VAL A 92 9.85 0.84 -5.87
CA VAL A 92 9.61 -0.32 -5.00
C VAL A 92 10.78 -0.54 -4.03
N GLY A 93 12.03 -0.38 -4.47
CA GLY A 93 13.20 -0.50 -3.59
C GLY A 93 13.27 0.56 -2.49
N PHE A 94 12.89 1.80 -2.82
CA PHE A 94 12.83 2.90 -1.85
C PHE A 94 11.65 2.78 -0.88
N GLU A 95 10.48 2.36 -1.37
CA GLU A 95 9.31 2.08 -0.54
C GLU A 95 9.60 0.96 0.46
N MET A 96 10.25 -0.12 0.01
CA MET A 96 10.73 -1.19 0.89
C MET A 96 11.76 -0.70 1.90
N TYR A 97 12.75 0.10 1.49
CA TYR A 97 13.74 0.67 2.42
C TYR A 97 13.10 1.54 3.50
N THR A 98 12.13 2.37 3.12
CA THR A 98 11.41 3.26 4.04
C THR A 98 10.55 2.45 5.01
N ARG A 99 9.85 1.43 4.50
CA ARG A 99 9.08 0.48 5.32
C ARG A 99 9.97 -0.23 6.36
N LEU A 100 11.12 -0.77 5.93
CA LEU A 100 12.08 -1.41 6.85
C LEU A 100 12.60 -0.43 7.91
N LEU A 101 12.84 0.83 7.55
CA LEU A 101 13.28 1.87 8.49
C LEU A 101 12.20 2.24 9.50
N GLU A 102 10.95 2.35 9.05
CA GLU A 102 9.80 2.58 9.93
C GLU A 102 9.60 1.42 10.90
N GLU A 103 9.64 0.17 10.40
CA GLU A 103 9.63 -1.03 11.23
C GLU A 103 10.76 -0.98 12.27
N THR A 104 12.01 -0.76 11.85
CA THR A 104 13.15 -0.67 12.77
C THR A 104 12.99 0.44 13.82
N ILE A 105 12.47 1.62 13.46
CA ILE A 105 12.23 2.72 14.40
C ILE A 105 11.13 2.35 15.41
N ARG A 106 10.09 1.63 14.99
CA ARG A 106 9.00 1.18 15.86
C ARG A 106 9.48 0.11 16.85
N GLU A 107 10.29 -0.84 16.38
CA GLU A 107 10.99 -1.81 17.24
C GLU A 107 11.85 -1.10 18.32
N MET A 108 12.65 -0.11 17.91
CA MET A 108 13.49 0.65 18.83
C MET A 108 12.69 1.49 19.85
N LYS A 109 11.46 1.89 19.52
CA LYS A 109 10.53 2.58 20.43
C LYS A 109 9.81 1.64 21.39
N GLY A 110 10.03 0.32 21.30
CA GLY A 110 9.33 -0.68 22.11
C GLY A 110 7.88 -0.89 21.68
N GLU A 111 7.48 -0.39 20.51
CA GLU A 111 6.21 -0.77 19.89
C GLU A 111 6.39 -2.21 19.39
N ARG A 112 5.66 -3.17 19.99
CA ARG A 112 5.59 -4.52 19.45
C ARG A 112 5.06 -4.40 18.02
N ILE A 113 5.93 -4.63 17.03
CA ILE A 113 5.47 -4.98 15.69
C ILE A 113 4.79 -6.33 15.89
N GLU A 114 3.46 -6.33 15.98
CA GLU A 114 2.72 -7.56 15.72
C GLU A 114 3.12 -7.94 14.29
N GLU A 115 3.90 -9.02 14.13
CA GLU A 115 4.24 -9.54 12.80
C GLU A 115 2.94 -9.59 11.99
N GLU A 116 2.85 -8.80 10.92
CA GLU A 116 1.70 -8.83 10.03
C GLU A 116 1.63 -10.25 9.46
N VAL A 117 0.75 -11.08 10.01
CA VAL A 117 0.55 -12.44 9.52
C VAL A 117 0.06 -12.30 8.08
N GLU A 118 0.90 -12.68 7.12
CA GLU A 118 0.51 -12.62 5.72
C GLU A 118 -0.53 -13.72 5.45
N THR A 119 -1.81 -13.34 5.50
CA THR A 119 -2.91 -14.28 5.25
C THR A 119 -3.05 -14.53 3.75
N SER A 120 -2.98 -15.79 3.35
CA SER A 120 -3.34 -16.22 1.99
C SER A 120 -4.78 -16.72 1.95
N MET A 121 -5.54 -16.37 0.91
CA MET A 121 -6.95 -16.79 0.79
C MET A 121 -7.29 -17.25 -0.62
N ASN A 122 -7.85 -18.45 -0.75
CA ASN A 122 -8.32 -19.02 -2.02
C ASN A 122 -9.68 -19.68 -1.82
N LEU A 123 -10.73 -19.02 -2.29
CA LEU A 123 -12.13 -19.43 -2.07
C LEU A 123 -12.82 -19.95 -3.34
N GLY A 124 -12.16 -19.89 -4.49
CA GLY A 124 -12.77 -20.20 -5.79
C GLY A 124 -13.99 -19.31 -6.11
N VAL A 125 -13.93 -18.03 -5.72
CA VAL A 125 -14.98 -17.02 -5.99
C VAL A 125 -14.44 -16.04 -7.02
N ASP A 126 -15.29 -15.69 -7.98
CA ASP A 126 -14.98 -14.67 -8.98
C ASP A 126 -14.90 -13.29 -8.33
N ILE A 127 -13.67 -12.82 -8.14
CA ILE A 127 -13.34 -11.51 -7.58
C ILE A 127 -12.50 -10.71 -8.59
N TYR A 128 -13.13 -9.75 -9.24
CA TYR A 128 -12.44 -8.87 -10.20
C TYR A 128 -13.26 -7.62 -10.46
N ILE A 129 -12.57 -6.57 -10.91
CA ILE A 129 -13.18 -5.36 -11.45
C ILE A 129 -13.42 -5.57 -12.95
N PRO A 130 -14.68 -5.65 -13.40
CA PRO A 130 -14.99 -5.92 -14.80
C PRO A 130 -14.56 -4.78 -15.74
N LYS A 131 -14.13 -5.12 -16.97
CA LYS A 131 -13.75 -4.13 -18.00
C LYS A 131 -14.91 -3.23 -18.44
N ASN A 132 -16.15 -3.73 -18.36
CA ASN A 132 -17.36 -2.95 -18.65
C ASN A 132 -17.73 -1.97 -17.51
N TYR A 133 -17.15 -2.14 -16.32
CA TYR A 133 -17.35 -1.21 -15.19
C TYR A 133 -16.26 -0.14 -15.15
N ILE A 134 -14.99 -0.57 -15.23
CA ILE A 134 -13.84 0.33 -15.41
C ILE A 134 -13.09 -0.11 -16.68
N SER A 135 -13.28 0.67 -17.76
CA SER A 135 -12.68 0.43 -19.07
C SER A 135 -11.17 0.67 -19.05
N GLU A 136 -10.74 1.78 -18.43
CA GLU A 136 -9.34 2.16 -18.31
C GLU A 136 -8.56 1.20 -17.40
N GLU A 137 -7.53 0.55 -17.96
CA GLU A 137 -6.73 -0.44 -17.23
C GLU A 137 -5.90 0.16 -16.09
N ASN A 138 -5.26 1.30 -16.31
CA ASN A 138 -4.48 1.98 -15.27
C ASN A 138 -5.35 2.34 -14.06
N LEU A 139 -6.56 2.85 -14.33
CA LEU A 139 -7.51 3.22 -13.29
C LEU A 139 -8.00 1.99 -12.50
N ARG A 140 -8.26 0.89 -13.20
CA ARG A 140 -8.61 -0.39 -12.58
C ARG A 140 -7.48 -0.88 -11.66
N MET A 141 -6.23 -0.79 -12.11
CA MET A 141 -5.06 -1.15 -11.29
C MET A 141 -4.91 -0.24 -10.07
N THR A 142 -5.21 1.06 -10.20
CA THR A 142 -5.26 1.98 -9.05
C THR A 142 -6.30 1.53 -8.02
N PHE A 143 -7.50 1.15 -8.45
CA PHE A 143 -8.53 0.66 -7.53
C PHE A 143 -8.18 -0.69 -6.90
N TYR A 144 -7.60 -1.62 -7.66
CA TYR A 144 -7.08 -2.87 -7.07
C TYR A 144 -6.08 -2.58 -5.94
N LYS A 145 -5.12 -1.68 -6.19
CA LYS A 145 -4.14 -1.28 -5.16
C LYS A 145 -4.83 -0.63 -3.95
N LYS A 146 -5.72 0.35 -4.18
CA LYS A 146 -6.47 1.03 -3.11
C LYS A 146 -7.25 0.05 -2.24
N ILE A 147 -7.94 -0.91 -2.85
CA ILE A 147 -8.72 -1.92 -2.14
C ILE A 147 -7.78 -2.84 -1.34
N ALA A 148 -6.70 -3.34 -1.95
CA ALA A 148 -5.74 -4.22 -1.29
C ALA A 148 -4.99 -3.56 -0.12
N SER A 149 -4.74 -2.25 -0.18
CA SER A 149 -4.01 -1.48 0.83
C SER A 149 -4.91 -0.83 1.89
N ALA A 150 -6.23 -1.07 1.86
CA ALA A 150 -7.15 -0.42 2.78
C ALA A 150 -7.05 -1.04 4.18
N SER A 151 -6.51 -0.29 5.15
CA SER A 151 -6.26 -0.80 6.51
C SER A 151 -7.45 -0.73 7.46
N THR A 152 -8.57 -0.11 7.08
CA THR A 152 -9.79 0.02 7.89
C THR A 152 -11.05 -0.27 7.07
N ASP A 153 -12.13 -0.66 7.75
CA ASP A 153 -13.42 -0.90 7.10
C ASP A 153 -14.03 0.40 6.59
N ASP A 154 -13.83 1.51 7.31
CA ASP A 154 -14.20 2.86 6.87
C ASP A 154 -13.51 3.21 5.54
N ARG A 155 -12.23 2.88 5.40
CA ARG A 155 -11.49 3.13 4.15
C ARG A 155 -12.03 2.32 2.99
N LEU A 156 -12.45 1.08 3.23
CA LEU A 156 -13.10 0.25 2.21
C LEU A 156 -14.47 0.83 1.83
N GLU A 157 -15.22 1.39 2.79
CA GLU A 157 -16.49 2.06 2.53
C GLU A 157 -16.32 3.36 1.73
N GLU A 158 -15.29 4.15 2.05
CA GLU A 158 -14.91 5.32 1.25
C GLU A 158 -14.60 4.93 -0.20
N ILE A 159 -13.83 3.85 -0.41
CA ILE A 159 -13.52 3.34 -1.74
C ILE A 159 -14.78 2.83 -2.44
N ARG A 160 -15.68 2.15 -1.72
CA ARG A 160 -16.99 1.71 -2.24
C ARG A 160 -17.81 2.91 -2.72
N ASN A 161 -17.87 3.99 -1.94
CA ASN A 161 -18.57 5.21 -2.29
C ASN A 161 -17.91 5.95 -3.46
N GLU A 162 -16.57 6.02 -3.50
CA GLU A 162 -15.83 6.56 -4.65
C GLU A 162 -16.15 5.79 -5.94
N LEU A 163 -16.22 4.46 -5.87
CA LEU A 163 -16.60 3.62 -7.00
C LEU A 163 -18.05 3.87 -7.43
N ARG A 164 -18.98 4.06 -6.48
CA ARG A 164 -20.39 4.34 -6.78
C ARG A 164 -20.58 5.68 -7.46
N ASP A 165 -19.96 6.71 -6.92
CA ASP A 165 -20.08 8.08 -7.42
C ASP A 165 -19.52 8.21 -8.83
N ARG A 166 -18.39 7.54 -9.10
CA ARG A 166 -17.69 7.65 -10.39
C ARG A 166 -18.19 6.72 -11.49
N PHE A 167 -18.66 5.51 -11.14
CA PHE A 167 -18.97 4.46 -12.13
C PHE A 167 -20.38 3.87 -11.97
N GLY A 168 -21.17 4.30 -10.99
CA GLY A 168 -22.53 3.82 -10.75
C GLY A 168 -22.60 2.58 -9.87
N ALA A 169 -23.64 1.76 -10.04
CA ALA A 169 -23.86 0.60 -9.16
C ALA A 169 -22.71 -0.42 -9.26
N LEU A 170 -22.21 -0.92 -8.12
CA LEU A 170 -21.14 -1.92 -8.11
C LEU A 170 -21.64 -3.26 -8.70
N PRO A 171 -20.91 -3.84 -9.65
CA PRO A 171 -21.11 -5.22 -10.05
C PRO A 171 -20.84 -6.19 -8.90
N GLN A 172 -21.50 -7.34 -8.91
CA GLN A 172 -21.34 -8.37 -7.87
C GLN A 172 -19.88 -8.78 -7.66
N ASN A 173 -19.09 -8.89 -8.73
CA ASN A 173 -17.67 -9.25 -8.64
C ASN A 173 -16.83 -8.22 -7.86
N VAL A 174 -17.22 -6.95 -7.89
CA VAL A 174 -16.55 -5.87 -7.16
C VAL A 174 -17.00 -5.86 -5.70
N GLU A 175 -18.28 -6.07 -5.41
CA GLU A 175 -18.74 -6.25 -4.03
C GLU A 175 -18.07 -7.47 -3.38
N ASN A 176 -17.96 -8.58 -4.11
CA ASN A 176 -17.24 -9.77 -3.65
C ASN A 176 -15.76 -9.48 -3.39
N LEU A 177 -15.11 -8.69 -4.23
CA LEU A 177 -13.71 -8.28 -4.04
C LEU A 177 -13.54 -7.46 -2.75
N ILE A 178 -14.44 -6.52 -2.48
CA ILE A 178 -14.40 -5.71 -1.25
C ILE A 178 -14.60 -6.61 -0.02
N ARG A 179 -15.61 -7.47 -0.04
CA ARG A 179 -15.86 -8.43 1.06
C ARG A 179 -14.69 -9.39 1.27
N PHE A 180 -14.10 -9.88 0.19
CA PHE A 180 -12.92 -10.73 0.23
C PHE A 180 -11.77 -10.04 0.99
N VAL A 181 -11.53 -8.75 0.74
CA VAL A 181 -10.49 -8.02 1.47
C VAL A 181 -10.88 -7.76 2.93
N GLN A 182 -12.15 -7.50 3.23
CA GLN A 182 -12.64 -7.38 4.62
C GLN A 182 -12.36 -8.66 5.42
N VAL A 183 -12.75 -9.82 4.87
CA VAL A 183 -12.52 -11.12 5.52
C VAL A 183 -11.04 -11.44 5.65
N LYS A 184 -10.24 -11.17 4.60
CA LYS A 184 -8.78 -11.36 4.64
C LYS A 184 -8.16 -10.56 5.78
N ARG A 185 -8.55 -9.29 5.94
CA ARG A 185 -8.04 -8.42 7.00
C ARG A 185 -8.47 -8.91 8.38
N PHE A 186 -9.74 -9.28 8.54
CA PHE A 186 -10.22 -9.84 9.80
C PHE A 186 -9.43 -11.10 10.20
N ALA A 187 -9.22 -12.00 9.23
CA ALA A 187 -8.43 -13.21 9.41
C ALA A 187 -6.97 -12.89 9.81
N GLN A 188 -6.35 -11.89 9.19
CA GLN A 188 -5.01 -11.43 9.53
C GLN A 188 -4.91 -10.93 10.99
N HIS A 189 -5.86 -10.11 11.44
CA HIS A 189 -5.90 -9.62 12.83
C HIS A 189 -6.12 -10.76 13.85
N MET A 190 -6.84 -11.81 13.44
CA MET A 190 -7.08 -13.00 14.24
C MET A 190 -5.85 -13.95 14.29
N GLY A 191 -4.84 -13.75 13.44
CA GLY A 191 -3.68 -14.65 13.34
C GLY A 191 -3.92 -15.86 12.44
N VAL A 192 -4.73 -15.72 11.39
CA VAL A 192 -4.94 -16.76 10.37
C VAL A 192 -3.86 -16.66 9.29
N VAL A 193 -3.18 -17.77 9.01
CA VAL A 193 -2.14 -17.86 7.97
C VAL A 193 -2.73 -18.14 6.59
N SER A 194 -3.72 -19.03 6.52
CA SER A 194 -4.31 -19.40 5.23
C SER A 194 -5.76 -19.83 5.35
N ILE A 195 -6.57 -19.48 4.36
CA ILE A 195 -7.95 -19.93 4.19
C ILE A 195 -8.09 -20.51 2.79
N VAL A 196 -8.34 -21.81 2.68
CA VAL A 196 -8.50 -22.51 1.41
C VAL A 196 -9.84 -23.21 1.37
N ARG A 197 -10.59 -23.04 0.29
CA ARG A 197 -11.78 -23.84 0.02
C ARG A 197 -11.41 -25.12 -0.73
N GLU A 198 -11.78 -26.25 -0.16
CA GLU A 198 -11.67 -27.58 -0.76
C GLU A 198 -13.07 -28.16 -0.98
N GLY A 199 -13.65 -27.89 -2.16
CA GLY A 199 -15.01 -28.33 -2.51
C GLY A 199 -16.06 -27.75 -1.56
N ALA A 200 -16.63 -28.62 -0.72
CA ALA A 200 -17.66 -28.28 0.28
C ALA A 200 -17.09 -28.08 1.69
N ARG A 201 -15.78 -27.83 1.82
CA ARG A 201 -15.13 -27.56 3.10
C ARG A 201 -14.20 -26.36 3.00
N ALA A 202 -14.03 -25.66 4.11
CA ALA A 202 -13.00 -24.65 4.28
C ALA A 202 -11.91 -25.20 5.22
N VAL A 203 -10.66 -24.99 4.84
CA VAL A 203 -9.46 -25.34 5.61
C VAL A 203 -8.79 -24.03 6.02
N VAL A 204 -8.75 -23.78 7.31
CA VAL A 204 -8.19 -22.57 7.93
C VAL A 204 -6.98 -22.96 8.77
N LYS A 205 -5.83 -22.35 8.48
CA LYS A 205 -4.59 -22.54 9.24
C LYS A 205 -4.37 -21.36 10.16
N LEU A 206 -4.28 -21.62 11.46
CA LEU A 206 -4.06 -20.63 12.51
C LEU A 206 -2.59 -20.60 12.91
N THR A 207 -2.09 -19.44 13.34
CA THR A 207 -0.81 -19.35 14.05
C THR A 207 -0.94 -19.87 15.48
N ALA A 208 0.20 -20.16 16.13
CA ALA A 208 0.22 -20.54 17.55
C ALA A 208 -0.25 -19.41 18.48
N THR A 209 -0.21 -18.15 18.01
CA THR A 209 -0.60 -16.94 18.73
C THR A 209 -1.97 -16.40 18.29
N ALA A 210 -2.75 -17.19 17.54
CA ALA A 210 -4.03 -16.76 17.02
C ALA A 210 -5.00 -16.34 18.15
N LYS A 211 -5.68 -15.21 17.94
CA LYS A 211 -6.64 -14.60 18.89
C LYS A 211 -7.99 -15.33 18.79
N VAL A 212 -7.99 -16.63 19.09
CA VAL A 212 -9.16 -17.52 19.04
C VAL A 212 -9.60 -17.87 20.46
N ASP A 213 -10.90 -17.79 20.74
CA ASP A 213 -11.45 -18.23 22.02
C ASP A 213 -11.52 -19.78 22.06
N PRO A 214 -10.77 -20.46 22.95
CA PRO A 214 -10.76 -21.92 23.03
C PRO A 214 -12.14 -22.51 23.38
N ASN A 215 -12.95 -21.81 24.17
CA ASN A 215 -14.28 -22.29 24.55
C ASN A 215 -15.23 -22.28 23.35
N LYS A 216 -15.20 -21.20 22.55
CA LYS A 216 -16.02 -21.11 21.33
C LYS A 216 -15.60 -22.14 20.29
N LEU A 217 -14.29 -22.40 20.17
CA LEU A 217 -13.77 -23.47 19.32
C LEU A 217 -14.26 -24.84 19.77
N LEU A 218 -14.22 -25.13 21.07
CA LEU A 218 -14.69 -26.40 21.63
C LEU A 218 -16.20 -26.59 21.38
N VAL A 219 -17.00 -25.55 21.60
CA VAL A 219 -18.45 -25.55 21.32
C VAL A 219 -18.72 -25.81 19.84
N LEU A 220 -17.97 -25.18 18.93
CA LEU A 220 -18.13 -25.38 17.49
C LEU A 220 -17.85 -26.83 17.08
N ILE A 221 -16.80 -27.44 17.63
CA ILE A 221 -16.44 -28.85 17.38
C ILE A 221 -17.50 -29.81 17.96
N GLN A 222 -18.09 -29.47 19.11
CA GLN A 222 -19.15 -30.28 19.73
C GLN A 222 -20.49 -30.18 18.99
N GLN A 223 -20.79 -29.02 18.40
CA GLN A 223 -22.05 -28.79 17.69
C GLN A 223 -22.10 -29.41 16.29
N ASP A 224 -20.96 -29.49 15.59
CA ASP A 224 -20.90 -30.09 14.25
C ASP A 224 -19.78 -31.14 14.16
N PRO A 225 -20.11 -32.44 14.04
CA PRO A 225 -19.13 -33.53 13.98
C PRO A 225 -18.26 -33.50 12.72
N HIS A 226 -18.58 -32.67 11.73
CA HIS A 226 -17.75 -32.47 10.55
C HIS A 226 -16.68 -31.40 10.73
N VAL A 227 -16.73 -30.63 11.83
CA VAL A 227 -15.68 -29.68 12.18
C VAL A 227 -14.53 -30.44 12.83
N LYS A 228 -13.33 -30.27 12.29
CA LYS A 228 -12.12 -30.92 12.80
C LYS A 228 -11.06 -29.88 13.11
N PHE A 229 -10.44 -30.01 14.27
CA PHE A 229 -9.29 -29.21 14.65
C PHE A 229 -8.08 -30.13 14.86
N SER A 230 -7.02 -29.88 14.10
CA SER A 230 -5.78 -30.67 14.18
C SER A 230 -4.79 -30.02 15.15
N PRO A 231 -3.93 -30.81 15.83
CA PRO A 231 -2.87 -30.28 16.71
C PRO A 231 -1.92 -29.27 16.03
N ASN A 232 -1.82 -29.33 14.70
CA ASN A 232 -1.01 -28.41 13.90
C ASN A 232 -1.71 -27.05 13.64
N GLY A 233 -2.78 -26.72 14.37
CA GLY A 233 -3.50 -25.45 14.23
C GLY A 233 -4.39 -25.35 12.98
N VAL A 234 -4.78 -26.49 12.41
CA VAL A 234 -5.63 -26.52 11.20
C VAL A 234 -7.07 -26.80 11.60
N LEU A 235 -7.95 -25.83 11.35
CA LEU A 235 -9.39 -25.94 11.50
C LEU A 235 -10.03 -26.26 10.14
N THR A 236 -10.81 -27.32 10.06
CA THR A 236 -11.60 -27.68 8.88
C THR A 236 -13.08 -27.67 9.24
N PHE A 237 -13.92 -26.99 8.46
CA PHE A 237 -15.36 -26.97 8.66
C PHE A 237 -16.12 -27.08 7.32
N PRO A 238 -17.35 -27.64 7.32
CA PRO A 238 -18.15 -27.75 6.12
C PRO A 238 -18.70 -26.38 5.67
N LEU A 239 -18.67 -26.14 4.37
CA LEU A 239 -19.35 -25.01 3.73
C LEU A 239 -20.69 -25.50 3.19
N LYS A 240 -21.79 -24.97 3.75
CA LYS A 240 -23.17 -25.31 3.32
C LYS A 240 -23.64 -24.47 2.11
N VAL A 241 -22.85 -23.49 1.70
CA VAL A 241 -23.16 -22.53 0.63
C VAL A 241 -22.15 -22.63 -0.52
N GLN A 242 -22.54 -22.15 -1.69
CA GLN A 242 -21.70 -22.11 -2.89
C GLN A 242 -21.61 -20.69 -3.45
N GLY A 243 -20.64 -20.45 -4.34
CA GLY A 243 -20.45 -19.15 -4.96
C GLY A 243 -20.00 -18.06 -3.97
N PRO A 244 -20.43 -16.81 -4.17
CA PRO A 244 -19.98 -15.66 -3.36
C PRO A 244 -20.35 -15.73 -1.87
N GLU A 245 -21.43 -16.42 -1.53
CA GLU A 245 -21.92 -16.59 -0.14
C GLU A 245 -20.89 -17.32 0.75
N VAL A 246 -19.94 -18.03 0.15
CA VAL A 246 -18.81 -18.65 0.87
C VAL A 246 -18.01 -17.62 1.65
N ILE A 247 -17.87 -16.39 1.13
CA ILE A 247 -17.15 -15.31 1.83
C ILE A 247 -17.86 -15.00 3.15
N ASP A 248 -19.19 -14.82 3.11
CA ASP A 248 -20.00 -14.48 4.27
C ASP A 248 -20.03 -15.63 5.30
N ALA A 249 -20.11 -16.88 4.83
CA ALA A 249 -20.08 -18.06 5.70
C ALA A 249 -18.74 -18.21 6.46
N ILE A 250 -17.62 -17.93 5.78
CA ILE A 250 -16.29 -17.94 6.40
C ILE A 250 -16.18 -16.78 7.39
N GLU A 251 -16.64 -15.58 7.03
CA GLU A 251 -16.63 -14.43 7.93
C GLU A 251 -17.39 -14.71 9.23
N MET A 252 -18.61 -15.23 9.12
CA MET A 252 -19.45 -15.54 10.27
C MET A 252 -18.78 -16.57 11.19
N THR A 253 -18.14 -17.59 10.61
CA THR A 253 -17.42 -18.62 11.37
C THR A 253 -16.20 -18.02 12.08
N LEU A 254 -15.40 -17.20 11.40
CA LEU A 254 -14.23 -16.56 12.00
C LEU A 254 -14.63 -15.57 13.11
N ARG A 255 -15.67 -14.74 12.90
CA ARG A 255 -16.18 -13.83 13.93
C ARG A 255 -16.73 -14.57 15.14
N GLY A 256 -17.37 -15.72 14.93
CA GLY A 256 -17.82 -16.60 16.00
C GLY A 256 -16.69 -17.21 16.82
N LEU A 257 -15.47 -17.28 16.27
CA LEU A 257 -14.29 -17.85 16.92
C LEU A 257 -13.35 -16.80 17.53
N ALA A 258 -13.47 -15.53 17.11
CA ALA A 258 -12.64 -14.45 17.61
C ALA A 258 -12.83 -14.23 19.12
N ALA A 259 -11.71 -13.97 19.81
CA ALA A 259 -11.63 -13.63 21.23
C ALA A 259 -11.97 -12.16 21.49
#